data_AF-A0A9P4WIP2-F1
#
_entry.id   AF-A0A9P4WIP2-F1
#
_cell.length_a   1.000
_cell.length_b   1.000
_cell.length_c   1.000
_cell.angle_alpha   90.00
_cell.angle_beta   90.00
_cell.angle_gamma   90.00
#
_symmetry.space_group_name_H-M   'P 1'
#
loop_
_entity.id
_entity.type
_entity.pdbx_description
1 polymer ?
#
loop_
_entity_poly.entity_id
_entity_poly.type
_entity_poly.pdbx_seq_one_letter_code
_entity_poly.pdbx_strand_id
1 'polypeptide(L)'
;MAPASHITVEDVKQHKVYMGLLERFKVHVCSTMVPIPEAIVRSIAAINISRARKPPDLQSEQEHVGNGNSTDEILGSLRAFDPTDWALRRPRRTSSQATSWALLATCYQAAAVLYLIRTSSTHACEGDTDYFYSRLTKCIRKLYGLRQQGGTLYKYVLWPMVVCGVEAITRSDERQTKSLCLLLEQTTMDLGTLSMREASVFLNELWLAGMKLVIESSSRPNMDWDTIFDSAPLFLM
;
A
#
# COMPACT_ATOMS: atom_id res chain seq x y z
N MET A 1 -8.95 -3.44 -24.05
CA MET A 1 -8.15 -4.61 -23.63
C MET A 1 -6.98 -4.09 -22.83
N ALA A 2 -7.02 -4.21 -21.50
CA ALA A 2 -5.92 -3.81 -20.64
C ALA A 2 -4.86 -4.93 -20.62
N PRO A 3 -3.59 -4.66 -20.95
CA PRO A 3 -2.55 -5.67 -20.91
C PRO A 3 -1.94 -5.72 -19.51
N ALA A 4 -2.53 -6.52 -18.61
CA ALA A 4 -1.87 -7.01 -17.41
C ALA A 4 -2.72 -8.11 -16.77
N SER A 5 -2.40 -9.35 -17.08
CA SER A 5 -3.06 -10.53 -16.54
C SER A 5 -2.11 -11.23 -15.57
N HIS A 6 -2.47 -11.19 -14.28
CA HIS A 6 -1.94 -11.94 -13.13
C HIS A 6 -0.47 -11.71 -12.75
N ILE A 7 -0.16 -11.79 -11.44
CA ILE A 7 1.22 -11.98 -10.97
C ILE A 7 1.66 -13.36 -11.47
N THR A 8 2.50 -13.36 -12.50
CA THR A 8 3.03 -14.57 -13.13
C THR A 8 4.15 -15.18 -12.28
N VAL A 9 4.47 -16.44 -12.55
CA VAL A 9 5.67 -17.10 -12.00
C VAL A 9 6.94 -16.29 -12.31
N GLU A 10 6.95 -15.55 -13.42
CA GLU A 10 8.06 -14.68 -13.80
C GLU A 10 8.15 -13.43 -12.91
N ASP A 11 7.02 -12.82 -12.54
CA ASP A 11 6.99 -11.70 -11.59
C ASP A 11 7.53 -12.10 -10.21
N VAL A 12 7.24 -13.33 -9.76
CA VAL A 12 7.82 -13.87 -8.52
C VAL A 12 9.33 -14.05 -8.62
N LYS A 13 9.86 -14.50 -9.76
CA LYS A 13 11.32 -14.57 -9.99
C LYS A 13 11.92 -13.17 -10.00
N GLN A 14 11.28 -12.21 -10.65
CA GLN A 14 11.73 -10.82 -10.69
C GLN A 14 11.78 -10.20 -9.29
N HIS A 15 10.75 -10.41 -8.45
CA HIS A 15 10.80 -9.96 -7.05
C HIS A 15 11.93 -10.62 -6.25
N LYS A 16 12.20 -11.92 -6.45
CA LYS A 16 13.33 -12.59 -5.79
C LYS A 16 14.67 -12.00 -6.22
N VAL A 17 14.84 -11.73 -7.53
CA VAL A 17 16.03 -11.05 -8.06
C VAL A 17 16.15 -9.64 -7.49
N TYR A 18 15.05 -8.87 -7.47
CA TYR A 18 15.00 -7.53 -6.91
C TYR A 18 15.38 -7.50 -5.43
N MET A 19 14.87 -8.45 -4.63
CA MET A 19 15.27 -8.61 -3.22
C MET A 19 16.77 -8.85 -3.05
N GLY A 20 17.36 -9.72 -3.88
CA GLY A 20 18.81 -9.94 -3.89
C GLY A 20 19.63 -8.72 -4.37
N LEU A 21 19.04 -7.87 -5.22
CA LEU A 21 19.66 -6.61 -5.65
C LEU A 21 19.57 -5.52 -4.58
N LEU A 22 18.46 -5.42 -3.84
CA LEU A 22 18.30 -4.45 -2.75
C LEU A 22 19.38 -4.59 -1.68
N GLU A 23 19.78 -5.82 -1.34
CA GLU A 23 20.89 -6.05 -0.40
C GLU A 23 22.25 -5.54 -0.91
N ARG A 24 22.42 -5.49 -2.23
CA ARG A 24 23.67 -5.10 -2.90
C ARG A 24 23.74 -3.61 -3.21
N PHE A 25 22.60 -2.99 -3.49
CA PHE A 25 22.56 -1.57 -3.76
C PHE A 25 22.38 -0.78 -2.46
N LYS A 26 23.45 -0.13 -2.00
CA LYS A 26 23.36 0.98 -1.04
C LYS A 26 22.74 2.22 -1.72
N VAL A 27 21.52 2.12 -2.25
CA VAL A 27 20.85 3.27 -2.86
C VAL A 27 20.44 4.24 -1.76
N HIS A 28 20.94 5.45 -1.84
CA HIS A 28 20.52 6.49 -0.92
C HIS A 28 19.08 6.88 -1.27
N VAL A 29 18.12 6.71 -0.35
CA VAL A 29 16.69 6.97 -0.61
C VAL A 29 16.44 8.42 -1.06
N CYS A 30 17.29 9.38 -0.66
CA CYS A 30 17.19 10.76 -1.13
C CYS A 30 17.72 11.00 -2.56
N SER A 31 18.35 9.99 -3.18
CA SER A 31 18.76 10.02 -4.59
C SER A 31 17.83 9.20 -5.49
N THR A 32 16.79 8.56 -4.93
CA THR A 32 15.78 7.85 -5.72
C THR A 32 14.61 8.76 -6.08
N MET A 33 14.00 8.50 -7.23
CA MET A 33 12.76 9.15 -7.65
C MET A 33 11.54 8.70 -6.82
N VAL A 34 11.71 7.70 -5.95
CA VAL A 34 10.65 7.06 -5.16
C VAL A 34 11.17 6.81 -3.75
N PRO A 35 10.94 7.72 -2.79
CA PRO A 35 11.73 7.71 -1.57
C PRO A 35 11.03 6.93 -0.45
N ILE A 36 10.83 5.63 -0.69
CA ILE A 36 10.16 4.70 0.21
C ILE A 36 11.19 4.07 1.13
N PRO A 37 10.88 3.87 2.44
CA PRO A 37 11.78 3.14 3.32
C PRO A 37 12.04 1.72 2.82
N GLU A 38 13.32 1.35 2.69
CA GLU A 38 13.74 0.04 2.18
C GLU A 38 13.10 -1.14 2.92
N ALA A 39 13.01 -1.06 4.26
CA ALA A 39 12.34 -2.08 5.07
C ALA A 39 10.87 -2.29 4.67
N ILE A 40 10.18 -1.23 4.25
CA ILE A 40 8.79 -1.31 3.78
C ILE A 40 8.72 -1.91 2.38
N VAL A 41 9.63 -1.52 1.47
CA VAL A 41 9.71 -2.13 0.12
C VAL A 41 9.92 -3.64 0.22
N ARG A 42 10.88 -4.08 1.06
CA ARG A 42 11.13 -5.51 1.29
C ARG A 42 9.90 -6.22 1.84
N SER A 43 9.17 -5.59 2.74
CA SER A 43 7.95 -6.16 3.32
C SER A 43 6.84 -6.28 2.26
N ILE A 44 6.65 -5.28 1.41
CA ILE A 44 5.67 -5.33 0.31
C ILE A 44 6.02 -6.44 -0.69
N ALA A 45 7.30 -6.55 -1.08
CA ALA A 45 7.76 -7.64 -1.94
C ALA A 45 7.54 -9.02 -1.29
N ALA A 46 7.81 -9.16 0.00
CA ALA A 46 7.56 -10.39 0.74
C ALA A 46 6.05 -10.75 0.81
N ILE A 47 5.17 -9.75 0.99
CA ILE A 47 3.71 -9.93 0.93
C ILE A 47 3.31 -10.46 -0.46
N ASN A 48 3.78 -9.82 -1.54
CA ASN A 48 3.47 -10.25 -2.91
C ASN A 48 3.95 -11.68 -3.20
N ILE A 49 5.16 -12.04 -2.74
CA ILE A 49 5.69 -13.40 -2.87
C ILE A 49 4.81 -14.40 -2.10
N SER A 50 4.35 -14.05 -0.90
CA SER A 50 3.46 -14.91 -0.10
C SER A 50 2.11 -15.12 -0.80
N ARG A 51 1.50 -14.04 -1.31
CA ARG A 51 0.24 -14.07 -2.06
C ARG A 51 0.33 -14.99 -3.29
N ALA A 52 1.38 -14.81 -4.10
CA ALA A 52 1.58 -15.59 -5.33
C ALA A 52 1.88 -17.09 -5.11
N ARG A 53 2.23 -17.49 -3.88
CA ARG A 53 2.47 -18.91 -3.53
C ARG A 53 1.21 -19.64 -3.09
N LYS A 54 0.10 -18.95 -2.80
CA LYS A 54 -1.16 -19.62 -2.45
C LYS A 54 -1.71 -20.31 -3.71
N PRO A 55 -1.88 -21.65 -3.72
CA PRO A 55 -2.52 -22.32 -4.84
C PRO A 55 -4.00 -21.90 -4.92
N PRO A 56 -4.57 -21.74 -6.14
CA PRO A 56 -5.91 -21.20 -6.33
C PRO A 56 -7.06 -22.09 -5.82
N ASP A 57 -6.79 -23.32 -5.32
CA ASP A 57 -7.86 -24.31 -5.14
C ASP A 57 -7.72 -25.28 -3.94
N LEU A 58 -6.92 -24.96 -2.91
CA LEU A 58 -6.75 -25.90 -1.79
C LEU A 58 -6.94 -25.25 -0.41
N GLN A 59 -8.11 -25.50 0.18
CA GLN A 59 -8.32 -25.62 1.63
C GLN A 59 -7.57 -26.84 2.20
N SER A 60 -6.32 -27.07 1.78
CA SER A 60 -5.52 -28.20 2.24
C SER A 60 -4.43 -27.68 3.16
N GLU A 61 -4.60 -27.97 4.43
CA GLU A 61 -3.55 -28.01 5.43
C GLU A 61 -2.42 -28.94 4.96
N GLN A 62 -1.45 -28.39 4.23
CA GLN A 62 -0.12 -29.00 4.14
C GLN A 62 0.94 -27.93 4.27
N GLU A 63 1.61 -27.98 5.43
CA GLU A 63 2.83 -27.25 5.77
C GLU A 63 3.88 -27.45 4.68
N HIS A 64 4.02 -26.48 3.77
CA HIS A 64 5.21 -26.36 2.96
C HIS A 64 6.25 -25.50 3.67
N VAL A 65 7.11 -26.19 4.42
CA VAL A 65 8.42 -25.73 4.89
C VAL A 65 9.23 -25.22 3.69
N GLY A 66 9.38 -23.90 3.58
CA GLY A 66 10.05 -23.29 2.43
C GLY A 66 10.43 -21.83 2.62
N ASN A 67 11.38 -21.56 3.55
CA ASN A 67 12.29 -20.39 3.61
C ASN A 67 11.74 -18.98 3.26
N GLY A 68 10.43 -18.76 3.39
CA GLY A 68 9.81 -17.45 3.28
C GLY A 68 9.44 -17.00 4.68
N ASN A 69 9.75 -15.76 5.03
CA ASN A 69 9.35 -15.18 6.32
C ASN A 69 7.85 -15.43 6.51
N SER A 70 7.47 -15.97 7.66
CA SER A 70 6.06 -16.12 7.99
C SER A 70 5.35 -14.77 7.90
N THR A 71 4.07 -14.75 7.53
CA THR A 71 3.31 -13.49 7.44
C THR A 71 3.31 -12.72 8.78
N ASP A 72 3.43 -13.44 9.91
CA ASP A 72 3.57 -12.87 11.24
C ASP A 72 4.94 -12.20 11.46
N GLU A 73 6.02 -12.74 10.91
CA GLU A 73 7.33 -12.08 10.90
C GLU A 73 7.31 -10.78 10.06
N ILE A 74 6.63 -10.79 8.92
CA ILE A 74 6.47 -9.59 8.09
C ILE A 74 5.69 -8.54 8.88
N LEU A 75 4.59 -8.93 9.52
CA LEU A 75 3.79 -8.03 10.37
C LEU A 75 4.59 -7.48 11.55
N GLY A 76 5.38 -8.34 12.22
CA GLY A 76 6.27 -7.96 13.31
C GLY A 76 7.32 -6.93 12.87
N SER A 77 7.96 -7.16 11.73
CA SER A 77 8.91 -6.22 11.12
C SER A 77 8.26 -4.87 10.78
N LEU A 78 7.08 -4.89 10.16
CA LEU A 78 6.32 -3.68 9.84
C LEU A 78 5.92 -2.88 11.08
N ARG A 79 5.53 -3.56 12.18
CA ARG A 79 5.21 -2.90 13.45
C ARG A 79 6.45 -2.33 14.16
N ALA A 80 7.58 -3.04 14.08
CA ALA A 80 8.84 -2.61 14.69
C ALA A 80 9.51 -1.44 13.96
N PHE A 81 9.15 -1.19 12.69
CA PHE A 81 9.65 -0.05 11.94
C PHE A 81 9.20 1.28 12.56
N ASP A 82 10.15 2.16 12.88
CA ASP A 82 9.91 3.51 13.39
C ASP A 82 10.08 4.56 12.26
N PRO A 83 8.98 5.16 11.75
CA PRO A 83 9.04 6.18 10.71
C PRO A 83 9.76 7.46 11.14
N THR A 84 9.71 7.81 12.43
CA THR A 84 10.33 9.02 12.97
C THR A 84 11.84 8.87 13.03
N ASP A 85 12.32 7.77 13.63
CA ASP A 85 13.76 7.46 13.65
C ASP A 85 14.32 7.34 12.21
N TRP A 86 13.59 6.65 11.32
CA TRP A 86 13.98 6.55 9.91
C TRP A 86 14.10 7.92 9.22
N ALA A 87 13.17 8.84 9.49
CA ALA A 87 13.16 10.18 8.92
C ALA A 87 14.30 11.05 9.47
N LEU A 88 14.57 10.95 10.78
CA LEU A 88 15.65 11.68 11.42
C LEU A 88 17.00 11.28 10.81
N ARG A 89 17.22 10.03 10.45
CA ARG A 89 18.50 9.57 9.86
C ARG A 89 18.80 10.12 8.45
N ARG A 90 17.92 10.93 7.84
CA ARG A 90 18.13 11.50 6.49
C ARG A 90 19.01 12.77 6.52
N PRO A 91 19.85 12.98 5.48
CA PRO A 91 20.65 14.20 5.35
C PRO A 91 19.79 15.37 4.87
N ARG A 92 20.08 16.57 5.41
CA ARG A 92 19.34 17.86 5.28
C ARG A 92 18.16 17.97 6.26
N ARG A 93 18.40 18.64 7.40
CA ARG A 93 17.49 18.65 8.55
C ARG A 93 17.02 20.06 8.90
N THR A 94 15.94 20.51 8.27
CA THR A 94 14.97 21.33 9.00
C THR A 94 13.99 20.41 9.72
N SER A 95 13.44 20.83 10.86
CA SER A 95 12.40 20.09 11.58
C SER A 95 11.17 19.80 10.71
N SER A 96 10.83 20.73 9.80
CA SER A 96 9.73 20.60 8.84
C SER A 96 9.96 19.48 7.81
N GLN A 97 11.21 19.31 7.33
CA GLN A 97 11.56 18.23 6.41
C GLN A 97 11.49 16.86 7.09
N ALA A 98 12.04 16.73 8.29
CA ALA A 98 11.98 15.49 9.06
C ALA A 98 10.53 15.04 9.33
N THR A 99 9.65 16.00 9.65
CA THR A 99 8.21 15.72 9.84
C THR A 99 7.56 15.20 8.56
N SER A 100 7.85 15.82 7.41
CA SER A 100 7.30 15.40 6.12
C SER A 100 7.74 13.97 5.77
N TRP A 101 9.03 13.67 6.00
CA TRP A 101 9.60 12.33 5.81
C TRP A 101 8.96 11.27 6.71
N ALA A 102 8.74 11.59 7.99
CA ALA A 102 8.11 10.68 8.94
C ALA A 102 6.64 10.40 8.56
N LEU A 103 5.92 11.41 8.07
CA LEU A 103 4.56 11.24 7.56
C LEU A 103 4.52 10.33 6.33
N LEU A 104 5.44 10.53 5.37
CA LEU A 104 5.54 9.68 4.18
C LEU A 104 5.81 8.22 4.57
N ALA A 105 6.83 7.99 5.41
CA ALA A 105 7.16 6.66 5.89
C ALA A 105 6.01 6.01 6.68
N THR A 106 5.25 6.80 7.44
CA THR A 106 4.05 6.33 8.14
C THR A 106 2.94 5.92 7.18
N CYS A 107 2.71 6.67 6.09
CA CYS A 107 1.74 6.28 5.07
C CYS A 107 2.09 4.90 4.48
N TYR A 108 3.35 4.70 4.10
CA TYR A 108 3.81 3.43 3.55
C TYR A 108 3.74 2.28 4.55
N GLN A 109 4.16 2.49 5.80
CA GLN A 109 4.04 1.50 6.86
C GLN A 109 2.57 1.09 7.07
N ALA A 110 1.68 2.05 7.28
CA ALA A 110 0.28 1.75 7.57
C ALA A 110 -0.42 1.07 6.40
N ALA A 111 -0.13 1.48 5.16
CA ALA A 111 -0.65 0.83 3.98
C ALA A 111 -0.10 -0.61 3.83
N ALA A 112 1.19 -0.85 4.09
CA ALA A 112 1.77 -2.20 4.06
C ALA A 112 1.13 -3.14 5.09
N VAL A 113 0.84 -2.64 6.30
CA VAL A 113 0.16 -3.43 7.33
C VAL A 113 -1.27 -3.76 6.90
N LEU A 114 -2.05 -2.78 6.45
CA LEU A 114 -3.42 -3.02 5.96
C LEU A 114 -3.43 -4.02 4.82
N TYR A 115 -2.52 -3.84 3.86
CA TYR A 115 -2.36 -4.73 2.72
C TYR A 115 -2.05 -6.17 3.14
N LEU A 116 -1.11 -6.37 4.07
CA LEU A 116 -0.79 -7.69 4.62
C LEU A 116 -1.99 -8.33 5.30
N ILE A 117 -2.65 -7.61 6.23
CA ILE A 117 -3.79 -8.12 7.00
C ILE A 117 -4.95 -8.54 6.07
N ARG A 118 -5.14 -7.82 4.97
CA ARG A 118 -6.25 -8.08 4.04
C ARG A 118 -5.97 -9.15 3.01
N THR A 119 -4.70 -9.35 2.64
CA THR A 119 -4.29 -10.34 1.63
C THR A 119 -3.76 -11.63 2.26
N SER A 120 -3.55 -11.67 3.57
CA SER A 120 -3.07 -12.83 4.30
C SER A 120 -4.01 -13.18 5.44
N SER A 121 -4.20 -14.47 5.72
CA SER A 121 -4.94 -14.96 6.90
C SER A 121 -4.14 -14.74 8.20
N THR A 122 -3.44 -13.62 8.33
CA THR A 122 -2.65 -13.28 9.51
C THR A 122 -3.56 -13.05 10.71
N HIS A 123 -3.11 -13.51 11.88
CA HIS A 123 -3.72 -13.17 13.16
C HIS A 123 -3.37 -11.73 13.53
N ALA A 124 -4.01 -10.77 12.86
CA ALA A 124 -3.98 -9.38 13.28
C ALA A 124 -4.58 -9.27 14.68
N CYS A 125 -4.01 -8.38 15.51
CA CYS A 125 -4.62 -8.10 16.80
C CYS A 125 -5.94 -7.36 16.56
N GLU A 126 -6.92 -7.62 17.43
CA GLU A 126 -8.19 -6.92 17.39
C GLU A 126 -7.96 -5.40 17.46
N GLY A 127 -8.48 -4.66 16.47
CA GLY A 127 -8.31 -3.20 16.37
C GLY A 127 -7.10 -2.71 15.55
N ASP A 128 -6.21 -3.58 15.08
CA ASP A 128 -5.07 -3.16 14.25
C ASP A 128 -5.52 -2.46 12.97
N THR A 129 -6.49 -3.04 12.27
CA THR A 129 -6.98 -2.49 11.01
C THR A 129 -7.55 -1.08 11.23
N ASP A 130 -8.27 -0.84 12.32
CA ASP A 130 -8.80 0.48 12.68
C ASP A 130 -7.69 1.48 13.00
N TYR A 131 -6.70 1.04 13.79
CA TYR A 131 -5.54 1.85 14.14
C TYR A 131 -4.77 2.29 12.89
N PHE A 132 -4.39 1.34 12.03
CA PHE A 132 -3.60 1.63 10.84
C PHE A 132 -4.39 2.39 9.77
N TYR A 133 -5.68 2.13 9.60
CA TYR A 133 -6.55 2.92 8.72
C TYR A 133 -6.67 4.39 9.18
N SER A 134 -6.92 4.60 10.48
CA SER A 134 -6.99 5.95 11.07
C SER A 134 -5.66 6.68 10.90
N ARG A 135 -4.55 5.98 11.17
CA ARG A 135 -3.19 6.52 11.05
C ARG A 135 -2.86 6.88 9.60
N LEU A 136 -3.16 6.01 8.64
CA LEU A 136 -2.95 6.25 7.20
C LEU A 136 -3.74 7.47 6.72
N THR A 137 -5.03 7.50 7.02
CA THR A 137 -5.93 8.61 6.66
C THR A 137 -5.41 9.95 7.20
N LYS A 138 -5.02 9.99 8.49
CA LYS A 138 -4.46 11.20 9.11
C LYS A 138 -3.16 11.65 8.44
N CYS A 139 -2.26 10.72 8.12
CA CYS A 139 -0.97 11.06 7.53
C CYS A 139 -1.10 11.55 6.09
N ILE A 140 -1.97 10.94 5.27
CA ILE A 140 -2.30 11.44 3.93
C ILE A 140 -2.81 12.88 4.03
N ARG A 141 -3.83 13.15 4.86
CA ARG A 141 -4.37 14.51 5.02
C ARG A 141 -3.30 15.52 5.47
N LYS A 142 -2.42 15.13 6.39
CA LYS A 142 -1.31 16.00 6.84
C LYS A 142 -0.31 16.28 5.71
N LEU A 143 0.09 15.29 4.92
CA LEU A 143 0.98 15.48 3.78
C LEU A 143 0.38 16.44 2.74
N TYR A 144 -0.91 16.30 2.44
CA TYR A 144 -1.61 17.23 1.54
C TYR A 144 -1.81 18.62 2.18
N GLY A 145 -1.91 18.73 3.51
CA GLY A 145 -1.87 20.01 4.20
C GLY A 145 -0.52 20.72 4.01
N LEU A 146 0.58 19.98 4.10
CA LEU A 146 1.93 20.51 3.89
C LEU A 146 2.19 20.95 2.44
N ARG A 147 1.43 20.46 1.46
CA ARG A 147 1.47 20.95 0.07
C ARG A 147 1.29 22.48 0.00
N GLN A 148 0.38 23.04 0.80
CA GLN A 148 0.12 24.49 0.84
C GLN A 148 1.31 25.30 1.38
N GLN A 149 2.25 24.63 2.04
CA GLN A 149 3.47 25.22 2.60
C GLN A 149 4.70 24.89 1.74
N GLY A 150 4.51 24.43 0.50
CA GLY A 150 5.59 24.04 -0.40
C GLY A 150 6.12 22.61 -0.19
N GLY A 151 5.48 21.79 0.64
CA GLY A 151 5.84 20.39 0.82
C GLY A 151 5.61 19.57 -0.44
N THR A 152 6.58 18.72 -0.82
CA THR A 152 6.55 17.96 -2.09
C THR A 152 6.31 16.47 -1.91
N LEU A 153 6.32 15.94 -0.68
CA LEU A 153 6.28 14.49 -0.47
C LEU A 153 4.90 13.85 -0.70
N TYR A 154 3.83 14.64 -0.78
CA TYR A 154 2.49 14.17 -1.15
C TYR A 154 2.46 13.52 -2.56
N LYS A 155 3.42 13.89 -3.42
CA LYS A 155 3.54 13.38 -4.78
C LYS A 155 3.87 11.88 -4.82
N TYR A 156 4.39 11.34 -3.73
CA TYR A 156 4.86 9.96 -3.63
C TYR A 156 3.90 9.04 -2.88
N VAL A 157 2.64 9.44 -2.61
CA VAL A 157 1.69 8.63 -1.83
C VAL A 157 0.64 7.89 -2.67
N LEU A 158 0.87 7.70 -3.97
CA LEU A 158 -0.07 6.99 -4.86
C LEU A 158 -0.50 5.63 -4.27
N TRP A 159 0.46 4.74 -3.99
CA TRP A 159 0.16 3.40 -3.49
C TRP A 159 -0.55 3.43 -2.12
N PRO A 160 -0.05 4.18 -1.09
CA PRO A 160 -0.78 4.33 0.17
C PRO A 160 -2.21 4.89 0.02
N MET A 161 -2.45 5.80 -0.94
CA MET A 161 -3.79 6.33 -1.18
C MET A 161 -4.73 5.29 -1.76
N VAL A 162 -4.26 4.44 -2.67
CA VAL A 162 -5.06 3.34 -3.20
C VAL A 162 -5.43 2.37 -2.09
N VAL A 163 -4.45 1.91 -1.30
CA VAL A 163 -4.72 1.01 -0.16
C VAL A 163 -5.71 1.63 0.82
N CYS A 164 -5.57 2.92 1.12
CA CYS A 164 -6.51 3.66 1.96
C CYS A 164 -7.92 3.69 1.35
N GLY A 165 -8.02 3.87 0.03
CA GLY A 165 -9.29 3.89 -0.70
C GLY A 165 -9.99 2.54 -0.69
N VAL A 166 -9.27 1.44 -0.97
CA VAL A 166 -9.84 0.09 -0.92
C VAL A 166 -10.33 -0.25 0.49
N GLU A 167 -9.57 0.13 1.52
CA GLU A 167 -9.98 -0.05 2.92
C GLU A 167 -11.20 0.81 3.28
N ALA A 168 -11.28 2.05 2.80
CA ALA A 168 -12.44 2.93 2.98
C ALA A 168 -13.70 2.33 2.34
N ILE A 169 -13.59 1.77 1.13
CA ILE A 169 -14.70 1.10 0.44
C ILE A 169 -15.16 -0.13 1.23
N THR A 170 -14.22 -0.96 1.70
CA THR A 170 -14.50 -2.14 2.54
C THR A 170 -15.25 -1.76 3.82
N ARG A 171 -14.99 -0.56 4.35
CA ARG A 171 -15.64 0.01 5.54
C ARG A 171 -16.93 0.79 5.24
N SER A 172 -17.32 0.92 3.98
CA SER A 172 -18.41 1.79 3.53
C SER A 172 -18.22 3.27 3.93
N ASP A 173 -16.97 3.74 4.02
CA ASP A 173 -16.61 5.13 4.33
C ASP A 173 -16.61 6.00 3.06
N GLU A 174 -17.81 6.32 2.56
CA GLU A 174 -18.01 7.09 1.33
C GLU A 174 -17.28 8.45 1.37
N ARG A 175 -17.29 9.11 2.53
CA ARG A 175 -16.67 10.42 2.70
C ARG A 175 -15.17 10.33 2.47
N GLN A 176 -14.52 9.31 3.01
CA GLN A 176 -13.09 9.11 2.81
C GLN A 176 -12.77 8.74 1.37
N THR A 177 -13.55 7.85 0.75
CA THR A 177 -13.38 7.48 -0.67
C THR A 177 -13.46 8.71 -1.59
N LYS A 178 -14.52 9.52 -1.47
CA LYS A 178 -14.67 10.78 -2.22
C LYS A 178 -13.51 11.74 -1.99
N SER A 179 -13.09 11.89 -0.73
CA SER A 179 -11.94 12.74 -0.40
C SER A 179 -10.66 12.27 -1.07
N LEU A 180 -10.41 10.96 -1.16
CA LEU A 180 -9.22 10.40 -1.80
C LEU A 180 -9.24 10.60 -3.31
N CYS A 181 -10.38 10.34 -3.97
CA CYS A 181 -10.56 10.60 -5.41
C CYS A 181 -10.23 12.06 -5.77
N LEU A 182 -10.76 13.03 -5.00
CA LEU A 182 -10.47 14.45 -5.21
C LEU A 182 -8.98 14.78 -5.06
N LEU A 183 -8.31 14.21 -4.06
CA LEU A 183 -6.87 14.43 -3.85
C LEU A 183 -6.03 13.82 -4.99
N LEU A 184 -6.42 12.65 -5.50
CA LEU A 184 -5.78 12.00 -6.65
C LEU A 184 -5.93 12.84 -7.92
N GLU A 185 -7.13 13.36 -8.18
CA GLU A 185 -7.38 14.27 -9.32
C GLU A 185 -6.58 15.56 -9.21
N GLN A 186 -6.53 16.18 -8.03
CA GLN A 186 -5.69 17.36 -7.80
C GLN A 186 -4.21 17.06 -8.05
N THR A 187 -3.74 15.88 -7.63
CA THR A 187 -2.35 15.47 -7.81
C THR A 187 -2.02 15.20 -9.29
N THR A 188 -3.00 14.73 -10.07
CA THR A 188 -2.90 14.62 -11.54
C THR A 188 -2.60 15.98 -12.16
N MET A 189 -3.34 17.01 -11.75
CA MET A 189 -3.15 18.38 -12.26
C MET A 189 -1.79 18.96 -11.86
N ASP A 190 -1.33 18.67 -10.64
CA ASP A 190 -0.03 19.15 -10.16
C ASP A 190 1.18 18.52 -10.87
N LEU A 191 1.06 17.25 -11.25
CA LEU A 191 2.18 16.44 -11.72
C LEU A 191 2.16 16.19 -13.23
N GLY A 192 1.02 16.38 -13.87
CA GLY A 192 0.82 16.01 -15.27
C GLY A 192 0.91 14.49 -15.52
N THR A 193 0.72 13.67 -14.49
CA THR A 193 0.74 12.20 -14.61
C THR A 193 -0.67 11.61 -14.57
N LEU A 194 -0.95 10.68 -15.50
CA LEU A 194 -2.25 10.00 -15.59
C LEU A 194 -2.46 8.95 -14.48
N SER A 195 -1.39 8.40 -13.89
CA SER A 195 -1.51 7.31 -12.91
C SER A 195 -2.35 7.68 -11.68
N MET A 196 -2.32 8.95 -11.26
CA MET A 196 -3.14 9.45 -10.15
C MET A 196 -4.63 9.48 -10.55
N ARG A 197 -4.94 9.90 -11.78
CA ARG A 197 -6.31 9.91 -12.30
C ARG A 197 -6.84 8.50 -12.49
N GLU A 198 -6.03 7.59 -13.03
CA GLU A 198 -6.38 6.18 -13.17
C GLU A 198 -6.71 5.56 -11.81
N ALA A 199 -5.94 5.86 -10.77
CA ALA A 199 -6.27 5.44 -9.40
C ALA A 199 -7.59 6.04 -8.88
N SER A 200 -7.91 7.30 -9.19
CA SER A 200 -9.20 7.91 -8.82
C SER A 200 -10.37 7.19 -9.49
N VAL A 201 -10.26 6.94 -10.80
CA VAL A 201 -11.26 6.23 -11.60
C VAL A 201 -11.45 4.82 -11.05
N PHE A 202 -10.36 4.10 -10.82
CA PHE A 202 -10.37 2.76 -10.22
C PHE A 202 -11.13 2.72 -8.89
N LEU A 203 -10.82 3.63 -7.95
CA LEU A 203 -11.50 3.67 -6.65
C LEU A 203 -13.00 3.97 -6.80
N ASN A 204 -13.38 4.84 -7.73
CA ASN A 204 -14.77 5.18 -7.97
C ASN A 204 -15.55 4.01 -8.60
N GLU A 205 -14.98 3.33 -9.59
CA GLU A 205 -15.56 2.11 -10.18
C GLU A 205 -15.72 1.01 -9.14
N LEU A 206 -14.70 0.82 -8.30
CA LEU A 206 -14.70 -0.16 -7.23
C LEU A 206 -15.79 0.14 -6.18
N TRP A 207 -15.99 1.41 -5.82
CA TRP A 207 -17.09 1.84 -4.94
C TRP A 207 -18.46 1.54 -5.55
N LEU A 208 -18.68 1.89 -6.83
CA LEU A 208 -19.95 1.64 -7.52
C LEU A 208 -20.25 0.14 -7.64
N ALA A 209 -19.24 -0.68 -7.94
CA ALA A 209 -19.38 -2.13 -7.95
C ALA A 209 -19.75 -2.68 -6.57
N GLY A 210 -19.10 -2.19 -5.51
CA GLY A 210 -19.42 -2.55 -4.12
C GLY A 210 -20.86 -2.17 -3.73
N MET A 211 -21.34 -0.99 -4.12
CA MET A 211 -22.72 -0.57 -3.87
C MET A 211 -23.74 -1.50 -4.56
N LYS A 212 -23.48 -1.91 -5.80
CA LYS A 212 -24.35 -2.83 -6.54
C LYS A 212 -24.50 -4.16 -5.81
N LEU A 213 -23.41 -4.71 -5.30
CA LEU A 213 -23.42 -5.96 -4.51
C LEU A 213 -24.22 -5.83 -3.23
N VAL A 214 -24.15 -4.69 -2.53
CA VAL A 214 -24.94 -4.45 -1.31
C VAL A 214 -26.43 -4.42 -1.61
N ILE A 215 -26.82 -3.76 -2.71
CA ILE A 215 -28.23 -3.68 -3.14
C ILE A 215 -28.76 -5.08 -3.50
N GLU A 216 -27.95 -5.91 -4.17
CA GLU A 216 -28.36 -7.23 -4.64
C GLU A 216 -28.35 -8.31 -3.55
N SER A 217 -27.45 -8.23 -2.56
CA SER A 217 -27.22 -9.31 -1.59
C SER A 217 -27.63 -9.00 -0.14
N SER A 218 -28.05 -7.77 0.18
CA SER A 218 -28.40 -7.33 1.54
C SER A 218 -27.30 -7.60 2.60
N SER A 219 -26.08 -7.88 2.16
CA SER A 219 -24.94 -8.22 2.98
C SER A 219 -23.80 -7.22 2.70
N ARG A 220 -22.89 -7.05 3.67
CA ARG A 220 -21.71 -6.20 3.44
C ARG A 220 -20.89 -6.81 2.31
N PRO A 221 -20.34 -5.98 1.40
CA PRO A 221 -19.56 -6.51 0.29
C PRO A 221 -18.29 -7.11 0.86
N ASN A 222 -18.19 -8.45 0.84
CA ASN A 222 -16.93 -9.11 1.16
C ASN A 222 -16.01 -8.95 -0.04
N MET A 223 -15.23 -7.87 -0.04
CA MET A 223 -14.29 -7.56 -1.11
C MET A 223 -13.03 -8.38 -0.93
N ASP A 224 -12.76 -9.27 -1.88
CA ASP A 224 -11.52 -10.04 -1.92
C ASP A 224 -10.38 -9.14 -2.41
N TRP A 225 -9.46 -8.80 -1.50
CA TRP A 225 -8.29 -8.01 -1.81
C TRP A 225 -7.33 -8.75 -2.74
N ASP A 226 -7.33 -10.07 -2.75
CA ASP A 226 -6.49 -10.82 -3.68
C ASP A 226 -6.95 -10.56 -5.12
N THR A 227 -8.24 -10.68 -5.42
CA THR A 227 -8.82 -10.32 -6.72
C THR A 227 -8.58 -8.85 -7.12
N ILE A 228 -8.72 -7.91 -6.18
CA ILE A 228 -8.57 -6.47 -6.44
C ILE A 228 -7.13 -6.12 -6.86
N PHE A 229 -6.14 -6.71 -6.19
CA PHE A 229 -4.73 -6.42 -6.43
C PHE A 229 -4.06 -7.37 -7.44
N ASP A 230 -4.76 -8.43 -7.90
CA ASP A 230 -4.26 -9.34 -8.94
C ASP A 230 -4.24 -8.73 -10.35
N SER A 231 -5.09 -7.73 -10.61
CA SER A 231 -5.26 -7.13 -11.94
C SER A 231 -4.55 -5.78 -12.12
N ALA A 232 -3.71 -5.38 -11.16
CA ALA A 232 -3.20 -4.02 -11.10
C ALA A 232 -1.66 -3.93 -11.10
N PRO A 233 -1.03 -3.83 -12.29
CA PRO A 233 0.42 -3.71 -12.45
C PRO A 233 0.99 -2.40 -11.90
N LEU A 234 0.14 -1.39 -11.63
CA LEU A 234 0.47 -0.14 -10.94
C LEU A 234 1.02 -0.37 -9.51
N PHE A 235 0.92 -1.59 -8.98
CA PHE A 235 1.27 -1.94 -7.59
C PHE A 235 2.42 -2.95 -7.48
N LEU A 236 3.02 -3.33 -8.61
CA LEU A 236 4.33 -3.95 -8.67
C LEU A 236 5.36 -2.81 -8.60
N MET A 237 5.84 -2.51 -7.40
CA MET A 237 7.05 -1.67 -7.27
C MET A 237 8.28 -2.37 -7.84
#